data_AF-A0A6V6YPH5-F1
#
_entry.id   AF-A0A6V6YPH5-F1
#
_cell.length_a   1.000
_cell.length_b   1.000
_cell.length_c   1.000
_cell.angle_alpha   90.00
_cell.angle_beta   90.00
_cell.angle_gamma   90.00
#
_symmetry.space_group_name_H-M   'P 1'
#
loop_
_entity.id
_entity.type
_entity.pdbx_description
1 polymer ?
#
loop_
_entity_poly.entity_id
_entity_poly.type
_entity_poly.pdbx_seq_one_letter_code
_entity_poly.pdbx_strand_id
1 'polypeptide(L)' 'MKNLLLLFTALFILTSCDKDKDDDKPTNPIDQLPPVTQTGANTFGCLLDGEVFKPGITSNSY' A
#
# COMPACT_ATOMS: atom_id res chain seq x y z
N MET A 1 -22.93 -3.14 41.01
CA MET A 1 -21.58 -3.17 40.41
C MET A 1 -21.51 -3.89 39.06
N LYS A 2 -22.60 -4.48 38.53
CA LYS A 2 -22.63 -5.13 37.21
C LYS A 2 -22.61 -4.15 36.04
N ASN A 3 -23.28 -3.01 36.25
CA ASN A 3 -23.45 -1.94 35.26
C ASN A 3 -22.12 -1.22 35.01
N LEU A 4 -21.29 -1.13 36.05
CA LEU A 4 -19.94 -0.58 35.95
C LEU A 4 -19.01 -1.51 35.16
N LEU A 5 -19.13 -2.83 35.37
CA LEU A 5 -18.40 -3.83 34.58
C LEU A 5 -18.78 -3.75 33.09
N LEU A 6 -20.07 -3.63 32.77
CA LEU A 6 -20.55 -3.45 31.39
C LEU A 6 -20.00 -2.16 30.74
N LEU A 7 -19.92 -1.06 31.49
CA LEU A 7 -19.37 0.20 31.01
C LEU A 7 -17.87 0.08 30.68
N PHE A 8 -17.10 -0.58 31.55
CA PHE A 8 -15.67 -0.82 31.31
C PHE A 8 -15.42 -1.74 30.12
N THR A 9 -16.22 -2.79 29.96
CA THR A 9 -16.13 -3.67 28.79
C THR A 9 -16.43 -2.90 27.50
N ALA A 10 -17.46 -2.04 27.50
CA ALA A 10 -17.82 -1.23 26.33
C ALA A 10 -16.71 -0.25 25.93
N LEU A 11 -16.04 0.38 26.90
CA LEU A 11 -14.90 1.29 26.64
C LEU A 11 -13.69 0.56 26.03
N PHE A 12 -13.45 -0.68 26.43
CA PHE A 12 -12.31 -1.47 25.95
C PHE A 12 -12.42 -1.88 24.47
N ILE A 13 -13.64 -2.07 23.97
CA ILE A 13 -13.89 -2.44 22.56
C ILE A 13 -13.68 -1.24 21.61
N LEU A 14 -13.81 -0.01 22.12
CA LEU A 14 -13.62 1.23 21.34
C LEU A 14 -12.14 1.57 21.12
N THR A 15 -11.21 0.95 21.86
CA THR A 15 -9.77 1.22 21.75
C THR A 15 -9.03 0.30 20.78
N SER A 16 -9.69 -0.73 20.24
CA SER A 16 -9.09 -1.73 19.34
C SER A 16 -9.07 -1.29 17.86
N CYS A 17 -8.81 -0.01 17.62
CA CYS A 17 -8.58 0.50 16.28
C CYS A 17 -7.08 0.46 16.01
N ASP A 18 -6.59 -0.68 15.51
CA ASP A 18 -5.30 -0.71 14.84
C ASP A 18 -5.46 0.16 13.59
N LYS A 19 -4.85 1.35 13.59
CA LYS A 19 -4.51 1.95 12.31
C LYS A 19 -3.46 1.01 11.75
N ASP A 20 -3.78 0.36 10.64
CA ASP A 20 -2.80 -0.37 9.84
C ASP A 20 -1.50 0.43 9.91
N LYS A 21 -0.42 -0.23 10.34
CA LYS A 21 0.86 0.43 10.46
C LYS A 21 1.12 1.05 9.10
N ASP A 22 1.17 2.38 9.04
CA ASP A 22 1.55 3.17 7.89
C ASP A 22 3.03 2.90 7.52
N ASP A 23 3.43 1.64 7.36
CA ASP A 23 4.52 1.27 6.46
C ASP A 23 4.10 1.60 5.01
N ASP A 24 2.80 1.76 4.76
CA ASP A 24 2.23 2.44 3.60
C ASP A 24 2.28 3.97 3.74
N LYS A 25 3.45 4.52 4.09
CA LYS A 25 3.66 5.94 3.77
C LYS A 25 3.37 6.07 2.28
N PRO A 26 2.51 7.01 1.81
CA PRO A 26 2.27 7.19 0.39
C PRO A 26 3.61 7.50 -0.25
N THR A 27 4.20 6.47 -0.85
CA THR A 27 5.48 6.58 -1.49
C THR A 27 5.16 7.34 -2.76
N ASN A 28 5.86 8.45 -3.01
CA ASN A 28 5.62 9.24 -4.21
C ASN A 28 5.64 8.25 -5.40
N PRO A 29 4.60 8.18 -6.24
CA PRO A 29 4.50 7.17 -7.29
C PRO A 29 5.76 7.08 -8.16
N ILE A 30 6.49 8.20 -8.32
CA ILE A 30 7.80 8.25 -9.00
C ILE A 30 8.85 7.34 -8.36
N ASP A 31 8.90 7.25 -7.04
CA ASP A 31 9.88 6.45 -6.30
C ASP A 31 9.69 4.93 -6.52
N GLN A 32 8.53 4.53 -7.07
CA GLN A 32 8.22 3.13 -7.38
C GLN A 32 8.62 2.73 -8.81
N LEU A 33 9.05 3.69 -9.63
CA LEU A 33 9.53 3.46 -10.99
C LEU A 33 10.94 2.86 -10.98
N PRO A 34 11.28 2.00 -11.97
CA PRO A 34 12.64 1.53 -12.12
C PRO A 34 13.61 2.71 -12.36
N PRO A 35 14.88 2.58 -11.93
CA PRO A 35 15.88 3.61 -12.18
C PRO A 35 16.02 3.86 -13.69
N VAL A 36 16.34 5.10 -14.06
CA VAL A 36 16.58 5.46 -15.46
C VAL A 36 17.71 4.62 -16.02
N THR A 37 17.40 3.75 -16.98
CA THR A 37 18.41 2.89 -17.59
C THR A 37 19.04 3.61 -18.77
N GLN A 38 20.36 3.76 -18.77
CA GLN A 38 21.12 4.24 -19.94
C GLN A 38 21.42 3.12 -20.94
N THR A 39 21.14 1.88 -20.55
CA THR A 39 21.30 0.67 -21.35
C THR A 39 19.93 0.01 -21.43
N GLY A 40 19.43 -0.29 -22.64
CA GLY A 40 18.05 -0.75 -22.86
C GLY A 40 17.76 -2.14 -22.27
N ALA A 41 17.57 -2.23 -20.96
CA ALA A 41 17.33 -3.48 -20.23
C ALA A 41 15.90 -4.04 -20.35
N ASN A 42 15.09 -3.52 -21.30
CA ASN A 42 13.68 -3.88 -21.49
C ASN A 42 12.80 -3.78 -20.22
N THR A 43 13.20 -2.96 -19.26
CA THR A 43 12.43 -2.65 -18.05
C THR A 43 11.94 -1.21 -18.14
N PHE A 44 10.64 -1.03 -18.40
CA PHE A 44 10.00 0.28 -18.42
C PHE A 44 8.90 0.33 -17.36
N GLY A 45 8.71 1.49 -16.75
CA GLY A 45 7.52 1.83 -15.97
C GLY A 45 7.19 3.30 -16.18
N CYS A 46 5.92 3.67 -16.12
CA CYS A 46 5.47 5.07 -16.20
C CYS A 46 4.33 5.33 -15.20
N LEU A 47 3.99 6.61 -15.00
CA LEU A 47 2.77 6.97 -14.30
C LEU A 47 1.63 7.16 -15.32
N LEU A 48 0.51 6.49 -15.10
CA LEU A 48 -0.76 6.70 -15.79
C LEU A 48 -1.74 7.28 -14.76
N ASP A 49 -2.23 8.50 -15.00
CA ASP A 49 -3.13 9.20 -14.07
C ASP A 49 -2.62 9.31 -12.61
N GLY A 50 -1.30 9.31 -12.43
CA GLY A 50 -0.65 9.38 -11.12
C GLY A 50 -0.39 8.00 -10.48
N GLU A 51 -0.83 6.92 -11.12
CA GLU A 51 -0.62 5.54 -10.66
C GLU A 51 0.50 4.85 -11.44
N VAL A 52 1.22 3.95 -10.78
CA VAL A 52 2.38 3.27 -11.35
C VAL A 52 1.95 2.16 -12.31
N PHE A 53 2.27 2.32 -13.58
CA PHE A 53 2.11 1.29 -14.60
C PHE A 53 3.42 0.57 -14.84
N LYS A 54 3.42 -0.74 -14.57
CA LYS A 54 4.51 -1.67 -14.93
C LYS A 54 3.94 -2.66 -15.93
N PRO A 55 4.40 -2.68 -17.19
CA PRO A 55 3.99 -3.71 -18.13
C PRO A 55 4.46 -5.04 -17.60
N GLY A 56 3.55 -5.99 -17.44
CA GLY A 56 3.95 -7.36 -17.20
C GLY A 56 4.74 -7.85 -18.41
N ILE A 57 5.96 -8.35 -18.19
CA ILE A 57 6.49 -9.45 -19.02
C ILE A 57 5.68 -10.69 -18.62
N THR A 58 4.36 -10.67 -18.84
CA THR A 58 3.67 -11.94 -18.97
C THR A 58 4.24 -12.51 -20.26
N SER A 59 4.87 -13.67 -20.15
CA SER A 59 5.09 -14.49 -21.33
C SER A 59 3.70 -14.74 -21.89
N ASN A 60 3.29 -13.93 -22.85
CA ASN A 60 2.13 -14.22 -23.67
C ASN A 60 2.56 -15.41 -24.52
N SER A 61 2.50 -16.60 -23.93
CA SER A 61 2.28 -17.80 -24.70
C SER A 61 0.83 -17.72 -25.18
N TYR A 62 0.58 -16.94 -26.22
CA TYR A 62 -0.42 -17.11 -27.30
C TYR A 62 -0.27 -15.96 -28.29
#